data_AF-A0A0L0FDC7-F1
#
_entry.id   AF-A0A0L0FDC7-F1
#
_cell.length_a   1.000
_cell.length_b   1.000
_cell.length_c   1.000
_cell.angle_alpha   90.00
_cell.angle_beta   90.00
_cell.angle_gamma   90.00
#
_symmetry.space_group_name_H-M   'P 1'
#
loop_
_entity.id
_entity.type
_entity.pdbx_description
1 polymer ?
#
loop_
_entity_poly.entity_id
_entity_poly.type
_entity_poly.pdbx_seq_one_letter_code
_entity_poly.pdbx_strand_id
1 'polypeptide(L)'
;MFAARQEFEWIRMFWLQGESHAQSHERYWLGCIQTLTHLWELSEAMLSHIVTVLGADVASEAGGARVCVSKDVRTYAMTIYILREIRFRRREYAKRCKSQAYHFLEARNKPVENKLKYNIPLDRAGLEAYKHLDLPQGVSLFSHTQACRKGARTCAFTLPKDLSPTIEAIEEQKKAIFGKV
;
A
#
# COMPACT_ATOMS: atom_id res chain seq x y z
N MET A 1 5.93 6.57 -6.32
CA MET A 1 7.01 7.33 -5.64
C MET A 1 6.54 7.88 -4.29
N PHE A 2 5.37 8.52 -4.21
CA PHE A 2 4.80 9.07 -2.96
C PHE A 2 4.54 8.01 -1.86
N ALA A 3 3.90 6.88 -2.20
CA ALA A 3 3.62 5.80 -1.24
C ALA A 3 4.88 5.25 -0.55
N ALA A 4 5.91 4.91 -1.35
CA ALA A 4 7.19 4.41 -0.82
C ALA A 4 7.90 5.45 0.05
N ARG A 5 7.81 6.73 -0.30
CA ARG A 5 8.40 7.82 0.48
C ARG A 5 7.75 7.94 1.86
N GLN A 6 6.42 7.99 1.90
CA GLN A 6 5.68 8.05 3.17
C GLN A 6 5.96 6.82 4.03
N GLU A 7 5.92 5.63 3.43
CA GLU A 7 6.16 4.37 4.14
C GLU A 7 7.57 4.33 4.74
N PHE A 8 8.62 4.60 3.96
CA PHE A 8 10.00 4.29 4.33
C PHE A 8 10.85 5.46 4.80
N GLU A 9 10.52 6.71 4.45
CA GLU A 9 11.29 7.87 4.94
C GLU A 9 10.69 8.43 6.23
N TRP A 10 9.38 8.28 6.44
CA TRP A 10 8.68 8.89 7.58
C TRP A 10 8.13 7.83 8.53
N ILE A 11 7.11 7.08 8.10
CA ILE A 11 6.34 6.23 9.02
C ILE A 11 7.23 5.15 9.63
N ARG A 12 7.90 4.35 8.80
CA ARG A 12 8.76 3.27 9.28
C ARG A 12 10.01 3.79 10.00
N MET A 13 10.58 4.94 9.62
CA MET A 13 11.73 5.51 10.35
C MET A 13 11.34 6.04 11.73
N PHE A 14 10.13 6.58 11.87
CA PHE A 14 9.60 6.99 13.16
C PHE A 14 9.44 5.80 14.11
N TRP A 15 8.81 4.71 13.62
CA TRP A 15 8.57 3.51 14.42
C TRP A 15 9.80 2.60 14.61
N LEU A 16 10.84 2.75 13.79
CA LEU A 16 12.10 2.04 13.95
C LEU A 16 12.81 2.40 15.27
N GLN A 17 12.53 3.59 15.81
CA GLN A 17 13.14 4.12 17.04
C GLN A 17 12.44 3.65 18.33
N GLY A 18 11.36 2.87 18.21
CA GLY A 18 10.66 2.26 19.32
C GLY A 18 9.47 3.06 19.87
N GLU A 19 8.70 2.40 20.73
CA GLU A 19 7.47 2.95 21.33
C GLU A 19 7.78 4.10 22.30
N SER A 20 8.88 4.01 23.05
CA SER A 20 9.31 5.08 23.97
C SER A 20 9.56 6.41 23.24
N HIS A 21 10.24 6.34 22.08
CA HIS A 21 10.43 7.49 21.19
C HIS A 21 9.09 8.01 20.64
N ALA A 22 8.18 7.11 20.25
CA ALA A 22 6.88 7.54 19.76
C ALA A 22 6.06 8.28 20.83
N GLN A 23 6.08 7.79 22.07
CA GLN A 23 5.39 8.39 23.22
C GLN A 23 5.98 9.75 23.60
N SER A 24 7.30 9.93 23.55
CA SER A 24 7.92 11.23 23.82
C SER A 24 7.51 12.31 22.81
N HIS A 25 6.97 11.90 21.65
CA HIS A 25 6.46 12.79 20.61
C HIS A 25 4.93 12.77 20.43
N GLU A 26 4.18 12.29 21.43
CA GLU A 26 2.71 12.23 21.40
C GLU A 26 2.06 13.57 21.05
N ARG A 27 2.62 14.68 21.56
CA ARG A 27 2.05 16.03 21.41
C ARG A 27 2.05 16.60 20.00
N TYR A 28 2.90 16.07 19.11
CA TYR A 28 3.04 16.63 17.76
C TYR A 28 3.25 15.53 16.71
N TRP A 29 4.42 14.87 16.73
CA TRP A 29 4.76 13.96 15.63
C TRP A 29 3.87 12.73 15.58
N LEU A 30 3.36 12.24 16.72
CA LEU A 30 2.51 11.05 16.70
C LEU A 30 1.24 11.28 15.87
N GLY A 31 0.57 12.43 16.04
CA GLY A 31 -0.58 12.83 15.22
C GLY A 31 -0.20 13.00 13.74
N CYS A 32 0.93 13.65 13.44
CA CYS A 32 1.41 13.78 12.07
C CYS A 32 1.69 12.43 11.41
N ILE A 33 2.27 11.47 12.14
CA ILE A 33 2.55 10.12 11.65
C ILE A 33 1.27 9.33 11.43
N GLN A 34 0.24 9.52 12.27
CA GLN A 34 -1.09 8.96 12.03
C GLN A 34 -1.70 9.50 10.74
N THR A 35 -1.68 10.81 10.50
CA THR A 35 -2.14 11.41 9.24
C THR A 35 -1.37 10.87 8.03
N LEU A 36 -0.04 10.80 8.12
CA LEU A 36 0.80 10.21 7.07
C LEU A 36 0.47 8.74 6.81
N THR A 37 0.16 7.99 7.86
CA THR A 37 -0.25 6.58 7.75
C THR A 37 -1.55 6.46 6.99
N HIS A 38 -2.51 7.35 7.24
CA HIS A 38 -3.79 7.39 6.51
C HIS A 38 -3.62 7.75 5.02
N LEU A 39 -2.73 8.70 4.70
CA LEU A 39 -2.40 9.02 3.31
C LEU A 39 -1.66 7.88 2.59
N TRP A 40 -0.78 7.18 3.31
CA TRP A 40 -0.11 5.99 2.80
C TRP A 40 -1.13 4.87 2.51
N GLU A 41 -2.07 4.66 3.43
CA GLU A 41 -3.20 3.73 3.29
C GLU A 41 -4.01 3.98 2.00
N LEU A 42 -4.38 5.24 1.73
CA LEU A 42 -5.05 5.61 0.48
C LEU A 42 -4.17 5.32 -0.74
N SER A 43 -2.86 5.57 -0.64
CA SER A 43 -1.93 5.30 -1.73
C SER A 43 -1.77 3.80 -2.03
N GLU A 44 -1.76 2.96 -0.99
CA GLU A 44 -1.79 1.50 -1.13
C GLU A 44 -3.08 1.03 -1.80
N ALA A 45 -4.23 1.60 -1.44
CA ALA A 45 -5.52 1.31 -2.06
C ALA A 45 -5.57 1.70 -3.55
N MET A 46 -5.07 2.88 -3.89
CA MET A 46 -4.97 3.30 -5.28
C MET A 46 -4.03 2.39 -6.07
N LEU A 47 -2.90 1.99 -5.50
CA LEU A 47 -1.94 1.12 -6.18
C LEU A 47 -2.50 -0.30 -6.33
N SER A 48 -3.19 -0.83 -5.32
CA SER A 48 -3.93 -2.09 -5.38
C SER A 48 -4.99 -2.06 -6.49
N HIS A 49 -5.76 -0.98 -6.59
CA HIS A 49 -6.72 -0.80 -7.68
C HIS A 49 -6.06 -0.81 -9.06
N ILE A 50 -4.94 -0.10 -9.23
CA ILE A 50 -4.17 -0.10 -10.48
C ILE A 50 -3.71 -1.52 -10.83
N VAL A 51 -3.21 -2.28 -9.86
CA VAL A 51 -2.81 -3.68 -10.05
C VAL A 51 -3.99 -4.53 -10.54
N THR A 52 -5.17 -4.37 -9.92
CA THR A 52 -6.40 -5.05 -10.35
C THR A 52 -6.76 -4.71 -11.79
N VAL A 53 -6.75 -3.42 -12.16
CA VAL A 53 -7.03 -2.94 -13.52
C VAL A 53 -6.03 -3.47 -14.55
N LEU A 54 -4.76 -3.65 -14.16
CA LEU A 54 -3.75 -4.22 -15.05
C LEU A 54 -3.91 -5.74 -15.26
N GLY A 55 -4.90 -6.38 -14.62
CA GLY A 55 -5.21 -7.80 -14.79
C GLY A 55 -4.35 -8.72 -13.93
N ALA A 56 -3.70 -8.19 -12.89
CA ALA A 56 -2.84 -8.95 -12.00
C ALA A 56 -3.50 -9.22 -10.63
N ASP A 57 -4.82 -9.12 -10.55
CA ASP A 57 -5.54 -9.47 -9.33
C ASP A 57 -5.60 -11.00 -9.17
N VAL A 58 -4.66 -11.52 -8.39
CA VAL A 58 -4.61 -12.94 -8.02
C VAL A 58 -5.82 -13.31 -7.12
N ALA A 59 -6.59 -12.34 -6.63
CA ALA A 59 -7.76 -12.56 -5.77
C ALA A 59 -9.12 -12.50 -6.51
N SER A 60 -9.15 -12.17 -7.81
CA SER A 60 -10.40 -12.00 -8.57
C SER A 60 -10.77 -13.23 -9.41
N GLU A 61 -10.84 -14.41 -8.78
CA GLU A 61 -11.57 -15.55 -9.37
C GLU A 61 -13.10 -15.42 -9.19
N ALA A 62 -13.56 -14.49 -8.35
CA ALA A 62 -14.97 -14.31 -8.05
C ALA A 62 -15.63 -13.24 -8.93
N GLY A 63 -15.88 -13.58 -10.20
CA GLY A 63 -16.96 -12.97 -10.97
C GLY A 63 -16.53 -12.03 -12.09
N GLY A 64 -16.34 -12.59 -13.29
CA GLY A 64 -16.86 -12.16 -14.60
C GLY A 64 -16.82 -10.69 -15.07
N ALA A 65 -16.30 -9.74 -14.29
CA ALA A 65 -16.17 -8.35 -14.72
C ALA A 65 -14.97 -8.27 -15.67
N ARG A 66 -15.23 -7.88 -16.93
CA ARG A 66 -14.17 -7.52 -17.88
C ARG A 66 -13.30 -6.44 -17.26
N VAL A 67 -12.14 -6.83 -16.75
CA VAL A 67 -11.10 -5.89 -16.34
C VAL A 67 -10.69 -5.12 -17.58
N CYS A 68 -10.81 -3.79 -17.54
CA CYS A 68 -10.34 -2.93 -18.62
C CYS A 68 -8.81 -2.99 -18.64
N VAL A 69 -8.26 -3.91 -19.43
CA VAL A 69 -6.82 -4.08 -19.57
C VAL A 69 -6.26 -2.83 -20.25
N SER A 70 -5.41 -2.08 -19.53
CA SER A 70 -4.74 -0.91 -20.10
C SER A 70 -3.97 -1.31 -21.36
N LYS A 71 -4.13 -0.55 -22.46
CA LYS A 71 -3.35 -0.73 -23.69
C LYS A 71 -2.08 0.10 -23.71
N ASP A 72 -1.74 0.77 -22.61
CA ASP A 72 -0.55 1.59 -22.51
C ASP A 72 0.58 0.85 -21.78
N VAL A 73 1.65 0.53 -22.53
CA VAL A 73 2.85 -0.13 -22.01
C VAL A 73 3.54 0.69 -20.91
N ARG A 74 3.40 2.02 -20.91
CA ARG A 74 4.01 2.89 -19.90
C ARG A 74 3.38 2.67 -18.53
N THR A 75 2.06 2.48 -18.48
CA THR A 75 1.35 2.17 -17.23
C THR A 75 1.90 0.89 -16.58
N TYR A 76 2.10 -0.19 -17.35
CA TYR A 76 2.73 -1.42 -16.85
C TYR A 76 4.15 -1.17 -16.33
N ALA A 77 4.99 -0.48 -17.13
CA ALA A 77 6.37 -0.20 -16.77
C ALA A 77 6.49 0.63 -15.47
N MET A 78 5.66 1.66 -15.32
CA MET A 78 5.63 2.51 -14.13
C MET A 78 5.14 1.74 -12.90
N THR A 79 4.07 0.95 -13.02
CA THR A 79 3.56 0.15 -11.91
C THR A 79 4.59 -0.88 -11.45
N ILE A 80 5.22 -1.62 -12.38
CA ILE A 80 6.29 -2.58 -12.06
C ILE A 80 7.45 -1.87 -11.34
N TYR A 81 7.91 -0.73 -11.84
CA TYR A 81 8.98 0.04 -11.21
C TYR A 81 8.63 0.43 -9.77
N ILE A 82 7.43 0.97 -9.54
CA ILE A 82 6.96 1.37 -8.20
C ILE A 82 6.88 0.16 -7.26
N LEU A 83 6.30 -0.95 -7.71
CA LEU A 83 6.14 -2.16 -6.90
C LEU A 83 7.49 -2.80 -6.56
N ARG A 84 8.44 -2.84 -7.51
CA ARG A 84 9.80 -3.32 -7.25
C ARG A 84 10.51 -2.49 -6.18
N GLU A 85 10.36 -1.17 -6.24
CA GLU A 85 10.93 -0.26 -5.24
C GLU A 85 10.31 -0.48 -3.85
N ILE A 86 8.98 -0.57 -3.75
CA ILE A 86 8.29 -0.87 -2.48
C ILE A 86 8.75 -2.24 -1.94
N ARG A 87 8.80 -3.27 -2.79
CA ARG A 87 9.27 -4.61 -2.41
C ARG A 87 10.68 -4.58 -1.85
N PHE A 88 11.60 -3.92 -2.56
CA PHE A 88 12.99 -3.80 -2.14
C PHE A 88 13.07 -3.15 -0.75
N ARG A 89 12.41 -2.01 -0.57
CA ARG A 89 12.41 -1.29 0.72
C ARG A 89 11.72 -2.07 1.84
N ARG A 90 10.63 -2.79 1.57
CA ARG A 90 9.98 -3.70 2.56
C ARG A 90 10.96 -4.76 3.05
N ARG A 91 11.73 -5.36 2.14
CA ARG A 91 12.77 -6.35 2.47
C ARG A 91 13.92 -5.74 3.27
N GLU A 92 14.43 -4.60 2.84
CA GLU A 92 15.52 -3.92 3.55
C GLU A 92 15.10 -3.46 4.95
N TYR A 93 13.87 -2.95 5.10
CA TYR A 93 13.33 -2.60 6.41
C TYR A 93 13.18 -3.82 7.33
N ALA A 94 12.66 -4.94 6.80
CA ALA A 94 12.52 -6.18 7.56
C ALA A 94 13.89 -6.73 8.01
N LYS A 95 14.92 -6.65 7.16
CA LYS A 95 16.30 -6.99 7.54
C LYS A 95 16.80 -6.05 8.64
N ARG A 96 16.58 -4.74 8.48
CA ARG A 96 17.00 -3.73 9.45
C ARG A 96 16.40 -3.99 10.82
N CYS A 97 15.09 -4.26 10.91
CA CYS A 97 14.42 -4.55 12.19
C CYS A 97 15.00 -5.75 12.93
N LYS A 98 15.63 -6.70 12.20
CA LYS A 98 16.29 -7.89 12.75
C LYS A 98 17.80 -7.70 12.97
N SER A 99 18.32 -6.48 12.80
CA SER A 99 19.74 -6.20 12.99
C SER A 99 20.17 -6.48 14.43
N GLN A 100 21.39 -7.03 14.57
CA GLN A 100 21.93 -7.35 15.88
C GLN A 100 22.09 -6.13 16.79
N ALA A 101 22.21 -4.94 16.19
CA ALA A 101 22.29 -3.66 16.90
C ALA A 101 21.12 -3.43 17.88
N TYR A 102 19.94 -4.01 17.61
CA TYR A 102 18.76 -3.84 18.45
C TYR A 102 18.63 -4.86 19.58
N HIS A 103 19.49 -5.89 19.65
CA HIS A 103 19.38 -6.93 20.69
C HIS A 103 19.57 -6.38 22.10
N PHE A 104 20.48 -5.41 22.25
CA PHE A 104 20.84 -4.80 23.53
C PHE A 104 19.87 -3.72 24.00
N LEU A 105 18.91 -3.32 23.16
CA LEU A 105 17.91 -2.33 23.54
C LEU A 105 16.84 -2.97 24.42
N GLU A 106 16.31 -2.18 25.36
CA GLU A 106 15.07 -2.53 26.07
C GLU A 106 13.91 -2.71 25.08
N ALA A 107 12.94 -3.55 25.40
CA ALA A 107 11.82 -3.86 24.51
C ALA A 107 11.08 -2.62 23.98
N ARG A 108 10.89 -1.59 24.82
CA ARG A 108 10.23 -0.31 24.45
C ARG A 108 11.03 0.56 23.46
N ASN A 109 12.32 0.31 23.30
CA ASN A 109 13.22 1.04 22.41
C ASN A 109 13.55 0.22 21.14
N LYS A 110 13.06 -1.02 21.02
CA LYS A 110 13.24 -1.84 19.82
C LYS A 110 12.30 -1.38 18.70
N PRO A 111 12.67 -1.63 17.42
CA PRO A 111 11.81 -1.35 16.28
C PRO A 111 10.40 -1.92 16.44
N VAL A 112 9.40 -1.14 16.04
CA VAL A 112 8.00 -1.59 16.02
C VAL A 112 7.58 -1.96 14.59
N GLU A 113 7.48 -3.27 14.30
CA GLU A 113 7.25 -3.76 12.93
C GLU A 113 5.80 -3.62 12.42
N ASN A 114 4.79 -3.69 13.30
CA ASN A 114 3.38 -3.94 12.93
C ASN A 114 2.41 -2.77 13.22
N LYS A 115 2.86 -1.51 13.26
CA LYS A 115 1.94 -0.36 13.46
C LYS A 115 1.17 0.03 12.20
N LEU A 116 1.62 -0.37 11.02
CA LEU A 116 0.85 -0.30 9.79
C LEU A 116 -0.16 -1.46 9.77
N LYS A 117 -1.39 -1.22 10.24
CA LYS A 117 -2.49 -2.18 10.17
C LYS A 117 -3.25 -1.96 8.87
N TYR A 118 -3.31 -2.98 8.03
CA TYR A 118 -3.87 -2.98 6.67
C TYR A 118 -5.42 -2.98 6.62
N ASN A 119 -6.10 -2.24 7.50
CA ASN A 119 -7.55 -2.30 7.61
C ASN A 119 -8.17 -0.91 7.39
N ILE A 120 -8.29 -0.51 6.12
CA ILE A 120 -9.14 0.62 5.76
C ILE A 120 -10.53 0.08 5.46
N PRO A 121 -11.57 0.47 6.21
CA PRO A 121 -12.92 0.43 5.69
C PRO A 121 -13.01 1.52 4.60
N LEU A 122 -12.82 1.12 3.34
CA LEU A 122 -13.12 1.96 2.16
C LEU A 122 -14.64 2.03 1.91
N ASP A 123 -15.40 2.21 2.98
CA ASP A 123 -16.82 2.55 2.89
C ASP A 123 -17.00 4.07 2.78
N ARG A 124 -18.25 4.50 2.58
CA ARG A 124 -18.58 5.92 2.46
C ARG A 124 -18.19 6.70 3.73
N ALA A 125 -18.26 6.10 4.91
CA ALA A 125 -17.95 6.75 6.17
C ALA A 125 -16.44 6.96 6.36
N GLY A 126 -15.62 5.98 5.96
CA GLY A 126 -14.18 6.11 5.90
C GLY A 126 -13.75 7.23 4.95
N LEU A 127 -14.34 7.31 3.76
CA LEU A 127 -14.04 8.36 2.77
C LEU A 127 -14.53 9.76 3.19
N GLU A 128 -15.64 9.86 3.92
CA GLU A 128 -16.13 11.12 4.52
C GLU A 128 -15.11 11.73 5.49
N ALA A 129 -14.34 10.91 6.21
CA ALA A 129 -13.27 11.39 7.09
C ALA A 129 -12.19 12.17 6.32
N TYR A 130 -12.08 12.01 5.00
CA TYR A 130 -11.07 12.66 4.15
C TYR A 130 -11.62 13.84 3.33
N LYS A 131 -12.88 14.25 3.51
CA LYS A 131 -13.45 15.41 2.78
C LYS A 131 -12.69 16.71 2.98
N HIS A 132 -11.94 16.83 4.07
CA HIS A 132 -11.12 18.00 4.39
C HIS A 132 -9.79 18.02 3.62
N LEU A 133 -9.42 16.92 2.95
CA LEU A 133 -8.26 16.87 2.06
C LEU A 133 -8.77 17.20 0.66
N ASP A 134 -8.25 18.30 0.08
CA ASP A 134 -8.49 18.67 -1.33
C ASP A 134 -7.86 17.62 -2.26
N LEU A 135 -8.53 16.47 -2.40
CA LEU A 135 -8.13 15.42 -3.31
C LEU A 135 -8.44 15.86 -4.75
N PRO A 136 -7.56 15.58 -5.73
CA PRO A 136 -7.77 15.96 -7.12
C PRO A 136 -9.11 15.43 -7.64
N GLN A 137 -9.90 16.33 -8.26
CA GLN A 137 -11.17 16.02 -8.93
C GLN A 137 -10.91 14.99 -10.05
N GLY A 138 -11.06 13.71 -9.74
CA GLY A 138 -10.71 12.61 -10.65
C GLY A 138 -10.46 11.29 -9.92
N VAL A 139 -10.14 11.32 -8.63
CA VAL A 139 -10.05 10.12 -7.78
C VAL A 139 -11.46 9.72 -7.33
N SER A 140 -12.28 9.23 -8.27
CA SER A 140 -13.53 8.55 -7.91
C SER A 140 -13.20 7.14 -7.44
N LEU A 141 -12.78 7.01 -6.17
CA LEU A 141 -12.67 5.72 -5.46
C LEU A 141 -14.02 4.96 -5.38
N PHE A 142 -15.11 5.57 -5.87
CA PHE A 142 -16.49 5.10 -5.80
C PHE A 142 -16.86 4.00 -6.81
N SER A 143 -16.14 3.82 -7.92
CA SER A 143 -16.60 2.91 -8.98
C SER A 143 -16.28 1.42 -8.72
N HIS A 144 -15.40 1.09 -7.78
CA HIS A 144 -15.12 -0.31 -7.39
C HIS A 144 -15.64 -0.73 -6.02
N THR A 145 -16.00 0.21 -5.15
CA THR A 145 -16.65 -0.11 -3.86
C THR A 145 -18.07 -0.65 -4.03
N GLN A 146 -18.71 -0.45 -5.19
CA GLN A 146 -20.01 -1.05 -5.50
C GLN A 146 -19.96 -2.58 -5.70
N ALA A 147 -18.81 -3.16 -6.08
CA ALA A 147 -18.68 -4.61 -6.27
C ALA A 147 -18.70 -5.39 -4.94
N CYS A 148 -18.23 -4.78 -3.85
CA CYS A 148 -18.20 -5.42 -2.52
C CYS A 148 -19.59 -5.43 -1.81
N ARG A 149 -20.66 -4.88 -2.42
CA ARG A 149 -22.02 -4.83 -1.83
C ARG A 149 -22.76 -6.17 -1.77
N LYS A 150 -22.23 -7.26 -2.35
CA LYS A 150 -22.87 -8.59 -2.32
C LYS A 150 -22.11 -9.59 -1.44
N GLY A 151 -21.92 -9.26 -0.17
CA GLY A 151 -21.53 -10.24 0.87
C GLY A 151 -20.04 -10.61 0.95
N ALA A 152 -19.17 -9.93 0.20
CA ALA A 152 -17.73 -10.13 0.34
C ALA A 152 -17.22 -9.44 1.63
N ARG A 153 -16.70 -10.24 2.56
CA ARG A 153 -15.90 -9.76 3.70
C ARG A 153 -14.85 -8.80 3.17
N THR A 154 -14.82 -7.58 3.69
CA THR A 154 -13.72 -6.59 3.59
C THR A 154 -12.79 -6.85 2.41
N CYS A 155 -13.10 -6.29 1.24
CA CYS A 155 -12.14 -6.20 0.14
C CYS A 155 -10.89 -5.50 0.70
N ALA A 156 -9.84 -6.25 1.00
CA ALA A 156 -8.61 -5.70 1.53
C ALA A 156 -7.90 -5.00 0.38
N PHE A 157 -8.16 -3.70 0.21
CA PHE A 157 -7.52 -2.86 -0.80
C PHE A 157 -6.05 -2.58 -0.46
N THR A 158 -5.35 -3.52 0.14
CA THR A 158 -3.97 -3.35 0.56
C THR A 158 -3.12 -4.34 -0.19
N LEU A 159 -2.02 -3.87 -0.74
CA LEU A 159 -1.09 -4.74 -1.43
C LEU A 159 -0.52 -5.79 -0.46
N PRO A 160 -0.23 -7.00 -0.94
CA PRO A 160 0.39 -8.02 -0.11
C PRO A 160 1.76 -7.56 0.42
N LYS A 161 2.15 -8.08 1.60
CA LYS A 161 3.47 -7.80 2.18
C LYS A 161 4.60 -8.19 1.24
N ASP A 162 4.49 -9.36 0.61
CA ASP A 162 5.36 -9.77 -0.49
C ASP A 162 4.70 -9.47 -1.84
N LEU A 163 5.31 -8.56 -2.58
CA LEU A 163 4.82 -8.11 -3.88
C LEU A 163 5.35 -8.97 -5.05
N SER A 164 6.17 -9.99 -4.78
CA SER A 164 6.78 -10.80 -5.86
C SER A 164 5.74 -11.43 -6.77
N PRO A 165 4.69 -12.12 -6.26
CA PRO A 165 3.66 -12.72 -7.12
C PRO A 165 2.92 -11.67 -7.95
N THR A 166 2.63 -10.51 -7.35
CA THR A 166 1.96 -9.39 -8.02
C THR A 166 2.81 -8.81 -9.15
N ILE A 167 4.11 -8.62 -8.93
CA ILE A 167 5.03 -8.09 -9.95
C ILE A 167 5.15 -9.08 -11.11
N GLU A 168 5.31 -10.37 -10.82
CA GLU A 168 5.41 -11.44 -11.82
C GLU A 168 4.15 -11.51 -12.70
N ALA A 169 2.96 -11.44 -12.09
CA ALA A 169 1.69 -11.42 -12.83
C ALA A 169 1.57 -10.21 -13.77
N ILE A 170 1.97 -9.01 -13.33
CA ILE A 170 1.94 -7.80 -14.18
C ILE A 170 2.97 -7.92 -15.32
N GLU A 171 4.14 -8.50 -15.07
CA GLU A 171 5.17 -8.72 -16.08
C GLU A 171 4.72 -9.73 -17.14
N GLU A 172 4.10 -10.83 -16.73
CA GLU A 172 3.52 -11.82 -17.62
C GLU A 172 2.41 -11.20 -18.49
N GLN A 173 1.49 -10.45 -17.87
CA GLN A 173 0.42 -9.78 -18.59
C GLN A 173 0.95 -8.74 -19.59
N LYS A 174 1.97 -7.95 -19.19
CA LYS A 174 2.66 -7.03 -20.11
C LYS A 174 3.24 -7.77 -21.31
N LYS A 175 3.90 -8.92 -21.08
CA LYS A 175 4.49 -9.73 -22.15
C LYS A 175 3.41 -10.34 -23.05
N ALA A 176 2.29 -10.79 -22.50
CA ALA A 176 1.18 -11.34 -23.28
C ALA A 176 0.57 -10.31 -24.25
N ILE A 177 0.46 -9.04 -23.82
CA ILE A 177 -0.15 -7.97 -24.62
C ILE A 177 0.84 -7.38 -25.63
N PHE A 178 2.09 -7.11 -25.22
CA PHE A 178 3.05 -6.33 -26.00
C PHE A 178 4.26 -7.14 -26.52
N GLY A 179 4.40 -8.40 -26.11
CA GLY A 179 5.56 -9.25 -26.45
C GLY A 179 5.49 -9.94 -27.81
N LYS A 180 4.47 -9.64 -28.64
CA LYS A 180 4.34 -10.12 -30.03
C LYS A 180 4.63 -8.98 -31.02
N VAL A 181 5.78 -8.32 -30.88
CA VAL A 181 6.33 -7.41 -31.88
C VAL A 181 7.66 -7.96 -32.34
#